data_AF-A0A5C5SMX6-F1
#
_entry.id   AF-A0A5C5SMX6-F1
#
_cell.length_a   1.000
_cell.length_b   1.000
_cell.length_c   1.000
_cell.angle_alpha   90.00
_cell.angle_beta   90.00
_cell.angle_gamma   90.00
#
_symmetry.space_group_name_H-M   'P 1'
#
loop_
_entity.id
_entity.type
_entity.pdbx_description
1 polymer ?
#
loop_
_entity_poly.entity_id
_entity_poly.type
_entity_poly.pdbx_seq_one_letter_code
_entity_poly.pdbx_strand_id
1 'polypeptide(L)'
;MYWCKIARTEAEFKAIAKLNYETFVEEIPQHEENTDGLRVDPFHEQNTYVIVLSDSELVGMIALRAERPFSLDAKIGKVEGHLPDIGKVCEIRLLAVRKKHRNGRVFFLLARALSDFCCEEGYDSAVISGTTRELKLYGQLGFRPFAEPVGRGEAVFVPMVTTRKQYSQLVAARLQTRKKTFFPGPVQLSGKLAAPFGEEAVSHRSATFQTILEETKERLRKMASATPHLLFGSGTLANEAMIAQLPNLKAKGLVLVNGEFGRRLKEQAKRWKLEFDVLEEAWGEPFSLGKIEGAFKNRKIGWLLMVHGETSTGLLNNFEEIAALCKQQETKLCLDCVSSFGSVPFSLENVWLASAASGKAVGTMSGVAIVFAHHSIEPDDGLPAYVDLGLYANEIPFTLSGGLLKSFNQALQAYPERYLLLEQRLELLKKKTKNWPVLSDGFPTIMSFRMEEEVTGFLQAAQLSGFELHANSGYLKTRGLFQISCIQPQFEEDLESLMKFHEVYQTYVKT
;
A
#
# COMPACT_ATOMS: atom_id res chain seq x y z
N MET A 1 24.07 8.98 -5.30
CA MET A 1 22.97 8.01 -5.09
C MET A 1 22.25 7.79 -6.42
N TYR A 2 21.92 6.55 -6.81
CA TYR A 2 21.09 6.34 -8.01
C TYR A 2 19.60 6.35 -7.68
N TRP A 3 18.80 7.06 -8.47
CA TRP A 3 17.35 7.15 -8.30
C TRP A 3 16.65 7.44 -9.63
N CYS A 4 15.33 7.25 -9.68
CA CYS A 4 14.53 7.35 -10.91
C CYS A 4 13.42 8.38 -10.81
N LYS A 5 13.08 9.02 -11.94
CA LYS A 5 11.86 9.84 -12.10
C LYS A 5 11.40 9.87 -13.55
N ILE A 6 10.22 10.43 -13.79
CA ILE A 6 9.80 10.86 -15.12
C ILE A 6 10.39 12.25 -15.40
N ALA A 7 11.02 12.44 -16.56
CA ALA A 7 11.50 13.74 -17.01
C ALA A 7 10.34 14.67 -17.35
N ARG A 8 10.45 15.94 -16.96
CA ARG A 8 9.41 16.98 -17.06
C ARG A 8 9.96 18.37 -17.39
N THR A 9 11.26 18.62 -17.24
CA THR A 9 11.85 19.96 -17.45
C THR A 9 12.66 20.05 -18.74
N GLU A 10 12.75 21.25 -19.31
CA GLU A 10 13.61 21.54 -20.47
C GLU A 10 15.07 21.15 -20.24
N ALA A 11 15.58 21.35 -19.02
CA ALA A 11 16.93 20.94 -18.65
C ALA A 11 17.11 19.42 -18.73
N GLU A 12 16.12 18.64 -18.27
CA GLU A 12 16.11 17.19 -18.37
C GLU A 12 16.04 16.74 -19.83
N PHE A 13 15.15 17.33 -20.63
CA PHE A 13 15.01 17.00 -22.05
C PHE A 13 16.29 17.32 -22.84
N LYS A 14 16.95 18.44 -22.55
CA LYS A 14 18.27 18.76 -23.10
C LYS A 14 19.34 17.74 -22.68
N ALA A 15 19.34 17.31 -21.43
CA ALA A 15 20.26 16.28 -20.94
C ALA A 15 20.02 14.91 -21.60
N ILE A 16 18.76 14.54 -21.84
CA ILE A 16 18.38 13.35 -22.61
C ILE A 16 18.90 13.47 -24.05
N ALA A 17 18.69 14.62 -24.70
CA ALA A 17 19.14 14.84 -26.07
C ALA A 17 20.67 14.75 -26.20
N LYS A 18 21.41 15.25 -25.20
CA LYS A 18 22.86 15.08 -25.13
C LYS A 18 23.27 13.61 -24.96
N LEU A 19 22.63 12.89 -24.04
CA LEU A 19 22.93 11.46 -23.83
C LEU A 19 22.63 10.61 -25.07
N ASN A 20 21.58 10.96 -25.82
CA ASN A 20 21.26 10.34 -27.11
C ASN A 20 22.36 10.59 -28.15
N TYR A 21 22.91 11.80 -28.20
CA TYR A 21 23.99 12.14 -29.11
C TYR A 21 25.25 11.31 -28.80
N GLU A 22 25.68 11.31 -27.53
CA GLU A 22 26.82 10.50 -27.05
C GLU A 22 26.64 9.00 -27.39
N THR A 23 25.41 8.48 -27.33
CA THR A 23 25.14 7.04 -27.53
C THR A 23 24.95 6.65 -29.00
N PHE A 24 24.16 7.41 -29.77
CA PHE A 24 23.68 7.03 -31.10
C PHE A 24 24.32 7.83 -32.25
N VAL A 25 25.24 8.73 -31.95
CA VAL A 25 26.06 9.44 -32.95
C VAL A 25 27.54 9.11 -32.71
N GLU A 26 28.04 9.39 -31.51
CA GLU A 26 29.48 9.23 -31.22
C GLU A 26 29.88 7.77 -31.01
N GLU A 27 29.13 7.01 -30.22
CA GLU A 27 29.50 5.63 -29.88
C GLU A 27 29.00 4.61 -30.91
N ILE A 28 27.73 4.71 -31.30
CA ILE A 28 27.11 3.86 -32.30
C ILE A 28 26.72 4.78 -33.46
N PRO A 29 27.48 4.84 -34.57
CA PRO A 29 27.24 5.80 -35.65
C PRO A 29 26.01 5.42 -36.48
N GLN A 30 24.82 5.51 -35.87
CA GLN A 30 23.53 5.29 -36.53
C GLN A 30 23.04 6.57 -37.23
N HIS A 31 23.63 7.72 -36.89
CA HIS A 31 23.21 9.04 -37.34
C HIS A 31 24.43 9.93 -37.60
N GLU A 32 24.25 10.97 -38.43
CA GLU A 32 25.30 11.93 -38.78
C GLU A 32 25.64 12.87 -37.63
N GLU A 33 26.90 13.28 -37.56
CA GLU A 33 27.38 14.27 -36.59
C GLU A 33 26.78 15.65 -36.86
N ASN A 34 26.52 16.41 -35.80
CA ASN A 34 26.05 17.79 -35.89
C ASN A 34 26.85 18.70 -34.95
N THR A 35 26.78 20.00 -35.21
CA THR A 35 27.56 21.02 -34.47
C THR A 35 27.07 21.25 -33.05
N ASP A 36 25.82 20.88 -32.76
CA ASP A 36 25.12 21.27 -31.54
C ASP A 36 25.28 20.22 -30.44
N GLY A 37 25.77 19.02 -30.77
CA GLY A 37 26.03 17.93 -29.82
C GLY A 37 24.76 17.37 -29.17
N LEU A 38 23.61 17.54 -29.83
CA LEU A 38 22.30 17.15 -29.32
C LEU A 38 21.56 16.27 -30.33
N ARG A 39 20.84 15.27 -29.82
CA ARG A 39 19.99 14.39 -30.60
C ARG A 39 18.63 14.22 -29.94
N VAL A 40 17.63 14.92 -30.49
CA VAL A 40 16.23 14.81 -30.06
C VAL A 40 15.55 13.66 -30.79
N ASP A 41 14.77 12.84 -30.07
CA ASP A 41 13.98 11.77 -30.70
C ASP A 41 12.87 12.40 -31.55
N PRO A 42 12.60 11.92 -32.78
CA PRO A 42 11.55 12.48 -33.63
C PRO A 42 10.15 12.51 -32.99
N PHE A 43 9.91 11.67 -31.98
CA PHE A 43 8.65 11.58 -31.25
C PHE A 43 8.74 12.20 -29.85
N HIS A 44 9.66 13.14 -29.63
CA HIS A 44 9.89 13.77 -28.32
C HIS A 44 8.61 14.22 -27.62
N GLU A 45 7.75 14.96 -28.31
CA GLU A 45 6.47 15.47 -27.79
C GLU A 45 5.48 14.37 -27.37
N GLN A 46 5.70 13.14 -27.82
CA GLN A 46 4.82 11.99 -27.60
C GLN A 46 5.46 10.95 -26.64
N ASN A 47 6.72 11.18 -26.27
CA ASN A 47 7.50 10.26 -25.46
C ASN A 47 7.40 10.62 -23.98
N THR A 48 7.15 9.61 -23.16
CA THR A 48 7.45 9.64 -21.73
C THR A 48 8.85 9.11 -21.51
N TYR A 49 9.69 9.89 -20.81
CA TYR A 49 11.05 9.48 -20.48
C TYR A 49 11.17 9.11 -19.01
N VAL A 50 11.50 7.85 -18.73
CA VAL A 50 11.95 7.42 -17.40
C VAL A 50 13.46 7.61 -17.36
N ILE A 51 13.96 8.41 -16.42
CA ILE A 51 15.38 8.74 -16.28
C ILE A 51 15.96 8.16 -14.99
N VAL A 52 17.25 7.83 -15.03
CA VAL A 52 18.06 7.54 -13.85
C VAL A 52 19.06 8.65 -13.64
N LEU A 53 19.06 9.16 -12.42
CA LEU A 53 19.96 10.20 -11.93
C LEU A 53 21.00 9.59 -10.99
N SER A 54 22.25 10.04 -11.09
CA SER A 54 23.29 9.85 -10.08
C SER A 54 23.46 11.16 -9.34
N ASP A 55 22.89 11.24 -8.14
CA ASP A 55 22.67 12.50 -7.43
C ASP A 55 21.86 13.46 -8.32
N SER A 56 22.48 14.49 -8.91
CA SER A 56 21.79 15.41 -9.83
C SER A 56 22.09 15.18 -11.30
N GLU A 57 22.96 14.23 -11.64
CA GLU A 57 23.42 14.01 -13.00
C GLU A 57 22.59 12.92 -13.72
N LEU A 58 22.07 13.21 -14.92
CA LEU A 58 21.39 12.22 -15.75
C LEU A 58 22.41 11.23 -16.30
N VAL A 59 22.25 9.95 -15.93
CA VAL A 59 23.19 8.87 -16.30
C VAL A 59 22.54 7.76 -17.13
N GLY A 60 21.22 7.71 -17.19
CA GLY A 60 20.50 6.78 -18.04
C GLY A 60 19.07 7.23 -18.31
N MET A 61 18.49 6.74 -19.39
CA MET A 61 17.10 6.99 -19.74
C MET A 61 16.51 5.84 -20.56
N ILE A 62 15.20 5.73 -20.50
CA ILE A 62 14.40 4.90 -21.38
C ILE A 62 13.16 5.68 -21.84
N ALA A 63 12.89 5.66 -23.14
CA ALA A 63 11.77 6.37 -23.75
C ALA A 63 10.63 5.40 -24.09
N LEU A 64 9.43 5.78 -23.70
CA LEU A 64 8.17 5.06 -23.90
C LEU A 64 7.22 5.94 -24.71
N ARG A 65 6.46 5.34 -25.62
CA ARG A 65 5.40 6.02 -26.36
C ARG A 65 4.13 5.19 -26.38
N ALA A 66 3.00 5.81 -26.06
CA ALA A 66 1.69 5.15 -26.11
C ALA A 66 0.83 5.63 -27.30
N GLU A 67 1.21 6.74 -27.92
CA GLU A 67 0.48 7.30 -29.06
C GLU A 67 0.68 6.45 -30.33
N ARG A 68 -0.38 6.28 -31.10
CA ARG A 68 -0.37 5.55 -32.38
C ARG A 68 -0.32 6.52 -33.57
N PRO A 69 0.25 6.13 -34.72
CA PRO A 69 0.88 4.83 -35.00
C PRO A 69 2.27 4.69 -34.37
N PHE A 70 2.67 3.49 -33.99
CA PHE A 70 4.03 3.14 -33.55
C PHE A 70 5.02 3.12 -34.71
N SER A 71 6.31 3.26 -34.45
CA SER A 71 7.31 3.10 -35.51
C SER A 71 7.37 1.70 -36.07
N LEU A 72 7.01 0.69 -35.26
CA LEU A 72 6.80 -0.68 -35.75
C LEU A 72 5.65 -0.77 -36.74
N ASP A 73 4.57 0.00 -36.57
CA ASP A 73 3.42 -0.04 -37.48
C ASP A 73 3.83 0.30 -38.92
N ALA A 74 4.80 1.21 -39.09
CA ALA A 74 5.34 1.58 -40.40
C ALA A 74 6.23 0.50 -41.02
N LYS A 75 6.80 -0.41 -40.22
CA LYS A 75 7.74 -1.45 -40.67
C LYS A 75 7.06 -2.78 -40.97
N ILE A 76 6.07 -3.17 -40.18
CA ILE A 76 5.41 -4.49 -40.26
C ILE A 76 3.89 -4.44 -40.45
N GLY A 77 3.31 -3.24 -40.62
CA GLY A 77 1.87 -3.03 -40.50
C GLY A 77 1.42 -3.01 -39.04
N LYS A 78 0.09 -2.92 -38.81
CA LYS A 78 -0.46 -2.82 -37.44
C LYS A 78 0.05 -3.96 -36.55
N VAL A 79 0.65 -3.62 -35.41
CA VAL A 79 1.19 -4.60 -34.44
C VAL A 79 0.14 -5.64 -34.03
N GLU A 80 -1.12 -5.25 -33.86
CA GLU A 80 -2.24 -6.14 -33.50
C GLU A 80 -2.49 -7.23 -34.56
N GLY A 81 -2.09 -7.00 -35.81
CA GLY A 81 -2.21 -8.01 -36.87
C GLY A 81 -1.26 -9.19 -36.66
N HIS A 82 -0.17 -9.00 -35.92
CA HIS A 82 0.82 -10.04 -35.61
C HIS A 82 0.67 -10.56 -34.17
N LEU A 83 0.04 -9.78 -33.29
CA LEU A 83 -0.15 -10.10 -31.89
C LEU A 83 -1.61 -9.84 -31.48
N PRO A 84 -2.54 -10.78 -31.72
CA PRO A 84 -3.87 -10.71 -31.16
C PRO A 84 -3.80 -10.77 -29.62
N ASP A 85 -4.70 -10.06 -28.94
CA ASP A 85 -4.86 -10.05 -27.48
C ASP A 85 -3.70 -9.44 -26.65
N ILE A 86 -3.08 -8.36 -27.15
CA ILE A 86 -2.00 -7.64 -26.44
C ILE A 86 -2.46 -6.59 -25.42
N GLY A 87 -3.77 -6.37 -25.29
CA GLY A 87 -4.34 -5.37 -24.38
C GLY A 87 -3.86 -3.94 -24.67
N LYS A 88 -3.74 -3.11 -23.62
CA LYS A 88 -3.20 -1.77 -23.75
C LYS A 88 -1.68 -1.85 -23.98
N VAL A 89 -1.22 -1.48 -25.18
CA VAL A 89 0.17 -1.61 -25.61
C VAL A 89 0.90 -0.26 -25.62
N CYS A 90 2.20 -0.29 -25.33
CA CYS A 90 3.12 0.82 -25.51
C CYS A 90 4.37 0.42 -26.30
N GLU A 91 5.06 1.38 -26.92
CA GLU A 91 6.31 1.18 -27.64
C GLU A 91 7.50 1.70 -26.81
N ILE A 92 8.51 0.86 -26.56
CA ILE A 92 9.80 1.35 -26.04
C ILE A 92 10.67 1.75 -27.22
N ARG A 93 11.14 2.99 -27.20
CA ARG A 93 11.84 3.60 -28.34
C ARG A 93 13.34 3.61 -28.18
N LEU A 94 13.82 4.25 -27.12
CA LEU A 94 15.22 4.48 -26.87
C LEU A 94 15.60 3.99 -25.48
N LEU A 95 16.81 3.46 -25.36
CA LEU A 95 17.46 3.12 -24.11
C LEU A 95 18.90 3.61 -24.21
N ALA A 96 19.31 4.50 -23.32
CA ALA A 96 20.67 4.99 -23.27
C ALA A 96 21.17 4.98 -21.82
N VAL A 97 22.40 4.53 -21.62
CA VAL A 97 23.11 4.58 -20.34
C VAL A 97 24.50 5.10 -20.61
N ARG A 98 24.93 6.11 -19.86
CA ARG A 98 26.26 6.69 -20.03
C ARG A 98 27.33 5.65 -19.73
N LYS A 99 28.39 5.60 -20.56
CA LYS A 99 29.45 4.57 -20.53
C LYS A 99 30.02 4.29 -19.13
N LYS A 100 30.30 5.33 -18.34
CA LYS A 100 30.84 5.22 -16.97
C LYS A 100 29.89 4.51 -15.98
N HIS A 101 28.60 4.41 -16.29
CA HIS A 101 27.57 3.84 -15.42
C HIS A 101 26.99 2.51 -15.93
N ARG A 102 27.59 1.90 -16.96
CA ARG A 102 27.19 0.59 -17.52
C ARG A 102 27.69 -0.59 -16.67
N ASN A 103 27.43 -0.54 -15.37
CA ASN A 103 27.79 -1.58 -14.39
C ASN A 103 26.59 -2.50 -14.05
N GLY A 104 25.54 -2.49 -14.86
CA GLY A 104 24.29 -3.23 -14.66
C GLY A 104 23.29 -2.54 -13.71
N ARG A 105 23.74 -1.79 -12.69
CA ARG A 105 22.84 -1.19 -11.69
C ARG A 105 21.83 -0.21 -12.30
N VAL A 106 22.30 0.71 -13.16
CA VAL A 106 21.43 1.70 -13.84
C VAL A 106 20.41 1.01 -14.73
N PHE A 107 20.82 -0.04 -15.45
CA PHE A 107 19.93 -0.81 -16.29
C PHE A 107 18.82 -1.49 -15.48
N PHE A 108 19.15 -2.14 -14.34
CA PHE A 108 18.14 -2.75 -13.49
C PHE A 108 17.17 -1.73 -12.88
N LEU A 109 17.66 -0.54 -12.53
CA LEU A 109 16.80 0.57 -12.08
C LEU A 109 15.84 1.03 -13.18
N LEU A 110 16.32 1.25 -14.42
CA LEU A 110 15.47 1.61 -15.57
C LEU A 110 14.43 0.52 -15.85
N ALA A 111 14.86 -0.75 -15.87
CA ALA A 111 13.96 -1.88 -16.14
C ALA A 111 12.85 -1.98 -15.10
N ARG A 112 13.18 -1.79 -13.82
CA ARG A 112 12.21 -1.78 -12.73
C ARG A 112 11.28 -0.58 -12.82
N ALA A 113 11.83 0.63 -12.92
CA ALA A 113 11.05 1.86 -12.99
C ALA A 113 10.09 1.85 -14.19
N LEU A 114 10.54 1.36 -15.35
CA LEU A 114 9.68 1.13 -16.51
C LEU A 114 8.56 0.16 -16.20
N SER A 115 8.86 -1.00 -15.60
CA SER A 115 7.83 -1.98 -15.26
C SER A 115 6.81 -1.44 -14.25
N ASP A 116 7.28 -0.75 -13.21
CA ASP A 116 6.42 -0.12 -12.20
C ASP A 116 5.51 0.91 -12.90
N PHE A 117 6.08 1.83 -13.69
CA PHE A 117 5.33 2.82 -14.48
C PHE A 117 4.30 2.16 -15.40
N CYS A 118 4.70 1.14 -16.17
CA CYS A 118 3.80 0.48 -17.10
C CYS A 118 2.63 -0.21 -16.40
N CYS A 119 2.87 -0.81 -15.22
CA CYS A 119 1.83 -1.43 -14.42
C CYS A 119 0.84 -0.40 -13.87
N GLU A 120 1.31 0.77 -13.46
CA GLU A 120 0.46 1.85 -12.94
C GLU A 120 -0.43 2.47 -14.02
N GLU A 121 0.13 2.69 -15.20
CA GLU A 121 -0.59 3.21 -16.36
C GLU A 121 -1.50 2.15 -17.01
N GLY A 122 -1.48 0.92 -16.52
CA GLY A 122 -2.32 -0.18 -16.97
C GLY A 122 -1.96 -0.73 -18.35
N TYR A 123 -0.69 -0.65 -18.75
CA TYR A 123 -0.21 -1.32 -19.96
C TYR A 123 -0.09 -2.84 -19.74
N ASP A 124 -0.64 -3.62 -20.67
CA ASP A 124 -0.61 -5.08 -20.66
C ASP A 124 0.63 -5.64 -21.37
N SER A 125 1.15 -4.88 -22.33
CA SER A 125 2.29 -5.25 -23.17
C SER A 125 3.13 -4.04 -23.58
N ALA A 126 4.40 -4.32 -23.89
CA ALA A 126 5.31 -3.37 -24.50
C ALA A 126 5.96 -3.98 -25.74
N VAL A 127 6.11 -3.19 -26.81
CA VAL A 127 6.75 -3.60 -28.06
C VAL A 127 8.00 -2.78 -28.35
N ILE A 128 8.97 -3.38 -29.02
CA ILE A 128 10.22 -2.72 -29.42
C ILE A 128 10.68 -3.13 -30.81
N SER A 129 11.39 -2.21 -31.47
CA SER A 129 12.21 -2.50 -32.65
C SER A 129 13.65 -2.75 -32.20
N GLY A 130 13.94 -3.94 -31.67
CA GLY A 130 15.24 -4.27 -31.09
C GLY A 130 16.35 -4.39 -32.13
N THR A 131 17.54 -3.89 -31.86
CA THR A 131 18.72 -4.15 -32.72
C THR A 131 19.22 -5.58 -32.55
N THR A 132 19.78 -6.16 -33.61
CA THR A 132 20.39 -7.51 -33.53
C THR A 132 21.57 -7.59 -32.55
N ARG A 133 22.27 -6.47 -32.34
CA ARG A 133 23.42 -6.35 -31.41
C ARG A 133 23.02 -6.49 -29.94
N GLU A 134 21.81 -6.07 -29.58
CA GLU A 134 21.33 -6.01 -28.19
C GLU A 134 20.25 -7.06 -27.85
N LEU A 135 20.05 -8.09 -28.68
CA LEU A 135 19.03 -9.13 -28.48
C LEU A 135 19.12 -9.82 -27.11
N LYS A 136 20.34 -10.03 -26.60
CA LYS A 136 20.56 -10.61 -25.28
C LYS A 136 19.99 -9.72 -24.16
N LEU A 137 20.18 -8.41 -24.27
CA LEU A 137 19.66 -7.42 -23.32
C LEU A 137 18.13 -7.38 -23.34
N TYR A 138 17.53 -7.34 -24.54
CA TYR A 138 16.08 -7.37 -24.68
C TYR A 138 15.47 -8.67 -24.13
N GLY A 139 16.12 -9.81 -24.36
CA GLY A 139 15.74 -11.08 -23.74
C GLY A 139 15.77 -11.05 -22.22
N GLN A 140 16.74 -10.36 -21.60
CA GLN A 140 16.79 -10.16 -20.14
C GLN A 140 15.64 -9.28 -19.60
N LEU A 141 15.06 -8.42 -20.44
CA LEU A 141 13.85 -7.64 -20.15
C LEU A 141 12.55 -8.42 -20.49
N GLY A 142 12.67 -9.67 -20.95
CA GLY A 142 11.54 -10.53 -21.29
C GLY A 142 10.97 -10.33 -22.68
N PHE A 143 11.59 -9.49 -23.51
CA PHE A 143 11.17 -9.34 -24.89
C PHE A 143 11.47 -10.60 -25.69
N ARG A 144 10.52 -10.98 -26.54
CA ARG A 144 10.63 -12.09 -27.49
C ARG A 144 10.27 -11.61 -28.90
N PRO A 145 10.98 -12.07 -29.94
CA PRO A 145 10.60 -11.78 -31.32
C PRO A 145 9.17 -12.23 -31.61
N PHE A 146 8.42 -11.44 -32.39
CA PHE A 146 7.07 -11.80 -32.84
C PHE A 146 6.83 -11.62 -34.34
N ALA A 147 7.75 -10.97 -35.05
CA ALA A 147 7.71 -10.84 -36.50
C ALA A 147 9.12 -10.97 -37.08
N GLU A 148 9.20 -11.17 -38.39
CA GLU A 148 10.46 -11.29 -39.11
C GLU A 148 11.33 -10.03 -38.97
N PRO A 149 12.67 -10.16 -38.97
CA PRO A 149 13.56 -9.01 -38.95
C PRO A 149 13.31 -8.07 -40.12
N VAL A 150 13.32 -6.77 -39.84
CA VAL A 150 13.06 -5.68 -40.79
C VAL A 150 14.30 -4.79 -40.94
N GLY A 151 14.63 -4.41 -42.18
CA GLY A 151 15.80 -3.59 -42.50
C GLY A 151 16.71 -4.23 -43.55
N ARG A 152 17.81 -3.55 -43.90
CA ARG A 152 18.85 -4.05 -44.83
C ARG A 152 20.25 -3.68 -44.30
N GLY A 153 21.25 -4.52 -44.54
CA GLY A 153 22.64 -4.26 -44.16
C GLY A 153 22.88 -4.29 -42.65
N GLU A 154 23.61 -3.31 -42.11
CA GLU A 154 23.91 -3.22 -40.67
C GLU A 154 22.72 -2.72 -39.80
N ALA A 155 21.63 -2.29 -40.42
CA ALA A 155 20.44 -1.74 -39.77
C ALA A 155 19.27 -2.73 -39.74
N VAL A 156 19.53 -4.00 -39.39
CA VAL A 156 18.48 -5.01 -39.19
C VAL A 156 17.93 -4.91 -37.77
N PHE A 157 16.61 -4.81 -37.67
CA PHE A 157 15.88 -4.75 -36.40
C PHE A 157 14.92 -5.93 -36.29
N VAL A 158 14.72 -6.41 -35.07
CA VAL A 158 13.78 -7.49 -34.76
C VAL A 158 12.60 -6.89 -34.00
N PRO A 159 11.37 -7.00 -34.51
CA PRO A 159 10.17 -6.67 -33.75
C PRO A 159 9.99 -7.63 -32.57
N MET A 160 9.99 -7.10 -31.35
CA MET A 160 9.88 -7.91 -30.13
C MET A 160 8.79 -7.38 -29.20
N VAL A 161 8.19 -8.26 -28.41
CA VAL A 161 7.14 -7.96 -27.44
C VAL A 161 7.47 -8.57 -26.08
N THR A 162 7.09 -7.86 -25.03
CA THR A 162 6.98 -8.41 -23.68
C THR A 162 5.59 -8.14 -23.15
N THR A 163 5.08 -9.04 -22.30
CA THR A 163 3.81 -8.90 -21.61
C THR A 163 4.06 -8.79 -20.11
N ARG A 164 3.09 -8.25 -19.37
CA ARG A 164 3.16 -8.22 -17.90
C ARG A 164 3.43 -9.59 -17.28
N LYS A 165 2.81 -10.65 -17.83
CA LYS A 165 3.03 -12.05 -17.40
C LYS A 165 4.46 -12.52 -17.67
N GLN A 166 5.02 -12.22 -18.84
CA GLN A 166 6.38 -12.61 -19.17
C GLN A 166 7.40 -11.88 -18.29
N TYR A 167 7.25 -10.57 -18.10
CA TYR A 167 8.17 -9.78 -17.27
C TYR A 167 8.20 -10.25 -15.81
N SER A 168 7.02 -10.46 -15.21
CA SER A 168 6.89 -10.93 -13.80
C SER A 168 7.49 -12.32 -13.54
N GLN A 169 7.68 -13.14 -14.59
CA GLN A 169 8.30 -14.46 -14.48
C GLN A 169 9.83 -14.43 -14.55
N LEU A 170 10.43 -13.31 -14.95
CA LEU A 170 11.88 -13.21 -15.10
C LEU A 170 12.60 -13.26 -13.75
N VAL A 171 13.71 -14.00 -13.72
CA VAL A 171 14.63 -14.03 -12.57
C VAL A 171 15.15 -12.63 -12.24
N ALA A 172 15.38 -11.78 -13.26
CA ALA A 172 15.78 -10.39 -13.08
C ALA A 172 14.72 -9.54 -12.36
N ALA A 173 13.42 -9.82 -12.55
CA ALA A 173 12.34 -9.19 -11.78
C ALA A 173 12.32 -9.66 -10.32
N ARG A 174 12.77 -10.90 -10.06
CA ARG A 174 12.86 -11.50 -8.72
C ARG A 174 14.13 -11.12 -7.95
N LEU A 175 15.20 -10.75 -8.66
CA LEU A 175 16.47 -10.26 -8.11
C LEU A 175 16.46 -8.76 -7.80
N GLN A 176 15.31 -8.10 -7.94
CA GLN A 176 15.17 -6.68 -7.61
C GLN A 176 15.40 -6.45 -6.12
N THR A 177 16.07 -5.34 -5.81
CA THR A 177 16.19 -4.83 -4.44
C THR A 177 14.82 -4.71 -3.80
N ARG A 178 14.70 -5.20 -2.55
CA ARG A 178 13.48 -5.13 -1.74
C ARG A 178 12.86 -3.73 -1.85
N LYS A 179 11.56 -3.67 -2.17
CA LYS A 179 10.79 -2.42 -2.11
C LYS A 179 10.70 -1.97 -0.65
N LYS A 180 10.98 -0.70 -0.38
CA LYS A 180 10.88 -0.11 0.96
C LYS A 180 9.47 0.38 1.17
N THR A 181 8.68 -0.33 1.97
CA THR A 181 7.24 -0.10 2.10
C THR A 181 6.90 0.70 3.36
N PHE A 182 5.92 1.60 3.24
CA PHE A 182 5.45 2.45 4.34
C PHE A 182 3.92 2.41 4.48
N PHE A 183 3.30 1.30 4.08
CA PHE A 183 1.86 1.10 4.20
C PHE A 183 1.46 0.63 5.61
N PRO A 184 0.25 0.99 6.10
CA PRO A 184 -0.28 0.57 7.40
C PRO A 184 -0.80 -0.88 7.40
N GLY A 185 -0.24 -1.74 6.55
CA GLY A 185 -0.53 -3.16 6.50
C GLY A 185 -0.92 -3.67 5.10
N PRO A 186 -0.79 -4.98 4.86
CA PRO A 186 -0.28 -6.00 5.79
C PRO A 186 1.22 -5.82 6.08
N VAL A 187 1.67 -6.31 7.23
CA VAL A 187 3.08 -6.23 7.64
C VAL A 187 3.87 -7.33 6.92
N GLN A 188 5.07 -6.98 6.43
CA GLN A 188 5.93 -7.96 5.76
C GLN A 188 6.29 -9.11 6.71
N LEU A 189 5.96 -10.34 6.31
CA LEU A 189 6.33 -11.54 7.05
C LEU A 189 7.81 -11.86 6.84
N SER A 190 8.52 -12.12 7.93
CA SER A 190 9.91 -12.58 7.90
C SER A 190 10.22 -13.44 9.12
N GLY A 191 11.23 -14.31 8.99
CA GLY A 191 11.73 -15.15 10.09
C GLY A 191 10.62 -15.98 10.73
N LYS A 192 10.48 -15.85 12.06
CA LYS A 192 9.52 -16.64 12.86
C LYS A 192 8.08 -16.48 12.36
N LEU A 193 7.65 -15.26 12.02
CA LEU A 193 6.27 -14.99 11.58
C LEU A 193 5.91 -15.65 10.24
N ALA A 194 6.90 -15.92 9.38
CA ALA A 194 6.70 -16.57 8.09
C ALA A 194 6.77 -18.11 8.18
N ALA A 195 7.47 -18.65 9.18
CA ALA A 195 7.72 -20.09 9.32
C ALA A 195 6.43 -20.95 9.33
N PRO A 196 5.34 -20.57 10.02
CA PRO A 196 4.11 -21.37 10.06
C PRO A 196 3.46 -21.67 8.71
N PHE A 197 3.78 -20.89 7.67
CA PHE A 197 3.21 -21.09 6.32
C PHE A 197 4.00 -22.10 5.48
N GLY A 198 5.19 -22.52 5.93
CA GLY A 198 5.97 -23.60 5.31
C GLY A 198 5.88 -24.94 6.06
N GLU A 199 5.17 -24.98 7.19
CA GLU A 199 4.96 -26.17 8.00
C GLU A 199 3.80 -27.03 7.48
N GLU A 200 3.70 -28.27 7.95
CA GLU A 200 2.55 -29.13 7.70
C GLU A 200 1.24 -28.54 8.25
N ALA A 201 0.14 -28.81 7.55
CA ALA A 201 -1.17 -28.29 7.92
C ALA A 201 -1.63 -28.84 9.28
N VAL A 202 -1.98 -27.94 10.20
CA VAL A 202 -2.59 -28.31 11.49
C VAL A 202 -4.10 -28.33 11.34
N SER A 203 -4.73 -29.47 11.63
CA SER A 203 -6.19 -29.59 11.67
C SER A 203 -6.79 -28.71 12.75
N HIS A 204 -7.81 -27.92 12.41
CA HIS A 204 -8.56 -27.07 13.35
C HIS A 204 -9.31 -27.86 14.44
N ARG A 205 -9.43 -29.19 14.28
CA ARG A 205 -10.02 -30.10 15.27
C ARG A 205 -8.98 -30.79 16.16
N SER A 206 -7.69 -30.58 15.91
CA SER A 206 -6.61 -31.20 16.69
C SER A 206 -6.44 -30.53 18.05
N ALA A 207 -5.94 -31.30 19.04
CA ALA A 207 -5.57 -30.76 20.34
C ALA A 207 -4.51 -29.65 20.22
N THR A 208 -3.53 -29.80 19.31
CA THR A 208 -2.51 -28.78 19.04
C THR A 208 -3.12 -27.45 18.62
N PHE A 209 -4.13 -27.45 17.75
CA PHE A 209 -4.81 -26.22 17.36
C PHE A 209 -5.54 -25.57 18.54
N GLN A 210 -6.25 -26.38 19.34
CA GLN A 210 -6.97 -25.88 20.52
C GLN A 210 -6.01 -25.25 21.54
N THR A 211 -4.86 -25.86 21.79
CA THR A 211 -3.83 -25.28 22.67
C THR A 211 -3.38 -23.90 22.17
N ILE A 212 -3.04 -23.77 20.89
CA ILE A 212 -2.59 -22.50 20.32
C ILE A 212 -3.73 -21.46 20.37
N LEU A 213 -4.97 -21.88 20.12
CA LEU A 213 -6.14 -20.99 20.17
C LEU A 213 -6.34 -20.42 21.57
N GLU A 214 -6.30 -21.26 22.60
CA GLU A 214 -6.48 -20.82 23.98
C GLU A 214 -5.32 -19.95 24.47
N GLU A 215 -4.07 -20.27 24.10
CA GLU A 215 -2.93 -19.39 24.35
C GLU A 215 -3.11 -18.01 23.69
N THR A 216 -3.60 -18.00 22.45
CA THR A 216 -3.86 -16.76 21.69
C THR A 216 -4.94 -15.93 22.38
N LYS A 217 -6.07 -16.56 22.75
CA LYS A 217 -7.17 -15.90 23.46
C LYS A 217 -6.71 -15.34 24.80
N GLU A 218 -5.88 -16.08 25.54
CA GLU A 218 -5.38 -15.62 26.84
C GLU A 218 -4.46 -14.40 26.72
N ARG A 219 -3.58 -14.36 25.71
CA ARG A 219 -2.76 -13.17 25.42
C ARG A 219 -3.63 -11.96 25.08
N LEU A 220 -4.62 -12.16 24.21
CA LEU A 220 -5.56 -11.11 23.83
C LEU A 220 -6.38 -10.61 25.02
N ARG A 221 -6.84 -11.50 25.89
CA ARG A 221 -7.54 -11.15 27.13
C ARG A 221 -6.69 -10.28 28.04
N LYS A 222 -5.40 -10.61 28.21
CA LYS A 222 -4.46 -9.79 29.00
C LYS A 222 -4.21 -8.41 28.38
N MET A 223 -4.15 -8.32 27.06
CA MET A 223 -3.92 -7.05 26.35
C MET A 223 -5.15 -6.14 26.38
N ALA A 224 -6.34 -6.71 26.27
CA ALA A 224 -7.59 -5.98 26.07
C ALA A 224 -8.44 -5.81 27.34
N SER A 225 -8.18 -6.64 28.36
CA SER A 225 -9.07 -6.87 29.50
C SER A 225 -10.50 -7.29 29.09
N ALA A 226 -10.66 -8.02 27.97
CA ALA A 226 -11.95 -8.44 27.42
C ALA A 226 -11.87 -9.84 26.78
N THR A 227 -13.00 -10.53 26.62
CA THR A 227 -13.05 -11.87 26.02
C THR A 227 -13.00 -11.79 24.49
N PRO A 228 -11.98 -12.39 23.82
CA PRO A 228 -11.84 -12.34 22.38
C PRO A 228 -12.60 -13.48 21.67
N HIS A 229 -13.31 -13.14 20.60
CA HIS A 229 -13.93 -14.06 19.64
C HIS A 229 -13.16 -13.95 18.32
N LEU A 230 -12.61 -15.07 17.83
CA LEU A 230 -11.72 -15.08 16.68
C LEU A 230 -12.45 -15.62 15.45
N LEU A 231 -12.57 -14.77 14.44
CA LEU A 231 -13.05 -15.10 13.10
C LEU A 231 -11.87 -15.05 12.12
N PHE A 232 -11.97 -15.74 10.99
CA PHE A 232 -10.89 -15.80 10.01
C PHE A 232 -11.24 -14.96 8.79
N GLY A 233 -10.75 -13.72 8.79
CA GLY A 233 -11.03 -12.74 7.75
C GLY A 233 -10.30 -11.42 7.98
N SER A 234 -10.71 -10.38 7.26
CA SER A 234 -10.16 -9.04 7.39
C SER A 234 -10.75 -8.30 8.60
N GLY A 235 -10.17 -7.16 9.00
CA GLY A 235 -10.77 -6.30 10.02
C GLY A 235 -12.19 -5.81 9.67
N THR A 236 -12.54 -5.76 8.38
CA THR A 236 -13.91 -5.46 7.95
C THR A 236 -14.89 -6.54 8.39
N LEU A 237 -14.48 -7.82 8.41
CA LEU A 237 -15.30 -8.90 8.97
C LEU A 237 -15.52 -8.71 10.48
N ALA A 238 -14.51 -8.25 11.22
CA ALA A 238 -14.67 -7.96 12.65
C ALA A 238 -15.72 -6.84 12.87
N ASN A 239 -15.71 -5.81 12.04
CA ASN A 239 -16.73 -4.75 12.08
C ASN A 239 -18.12 -5.30 11.73
N GLU A 240 -18.26 -6.13 10.68
CA GLU A 240 -19.54 -6.76 10.33
C GLU A 240 -20.09 -7.61 11.47
N ALA A 241 -19.26 -8.47 12.07
CA ALA A 241 -19.68 -9.37 13.16
C ALA A 241 -20.05 -8.61 14.44
N MET A 242 -19.35 -7.51 14.74
CA MET A 242 -19.72 -6.59 15.83
C MET A 242 -21.07 -5.90 15.55
N ILE A 243 -21.26 -5.34 14.34
CA ILE A 243 -22.49 -4.64 13.96
C ILE A 243 -23.68 -5.60 13.87
N ALA A 244 -23.45 -6.87 13.50
CA ALA A 244 -24.47 -7.92 13.45
C ALA A 244 -25.16 -8.17 14.80
N GLN A 245 -24.57 -7.75 15.93
CA GLN A 245 -25.18 -7.88 17.27
C GLN A 245 -26.16 -6.75 17.60
N LEU A 246 -26.13 -5.64 16.85
CA LEU A 246 -26.93 -4.44 17.12
C LEU A 246 -28.44 -4.57 16.83
N PRO A 247 -28.91 -5.31 15.80
CA PRO A 247 -30.34 -5.47 15.55
C PRO A 247 -31.12 -5.99 16.76
N ASN A 248 -30.50 -6.85 17.58
CA ASN A 248 -31.10 -7.45 18.78
C ASN A 248 -31.40 -6.42 19.88
N LEU A 249 -30.75 -5.26 19.86
CA LEU A 249 -31.03 -4.17 20.80
C LEU A 249 -32.35 -3.45 20.50
N LYS A 250 -32.88 -3.56 19.27
CA LYS A 250 -34.12 -2.89 18.82
C LYS A 250 -34.17 -1.40 19.21
N ALA A 251 -33.03 -0.73 19.07
CA ALA A 251 -32.84 0.64 19.52
C ALA A 251 -32.15 1.48 18.45
N LYS A 252 -32.47 2.77 18.42
CA LYS A 252 -31.81 3.76 17.57
C LYS A 252 -30.40 4.05 18.08
N GLY A 253 -29.43 4.17 17.19
CA GLY A 253 -28.03 4.45 17.54
C GLY A 253 -27.51 5.81 17.09
N LEU A 254 -26.21 6.00 17.33
CA LEU A 254 -25.43 7.14 16.86
C LEU A 254 -24.12 6.64 16.25
N VAL A 255 -23.80 7.07 15.02
CA VAL A 255 -22.53 6.76 14.37
C VAL A 255 -21.67 8.03 14.32
N LEU A 256 -20.46 7.94 14.86
CA LEU A 256 -19.48 9.02 14.83
C LEU A 256 -18.55 8.86 13.62
N VAL A 257 -18.35 9.93 12.86
CA VAL A 257 -17.56 9.92 11.62
C VAL A 257 -16.58 11.08 11.61
N ASN A 258 -15.28 10.81 11.50
CA ASN A 258 -14.26 11.84 11.23
C ASN A 258 -13.21 11.41 10.20
N GLY A 259 -13.52 10.37 9.41
CA GLY A 259 -12.63 9.83 8.38
C GLY A 259 -13.28 8.73 7.54
N GLU A 260 -12.47 8.06 6.72
CA GLU A 260 -12.90 6.97 5.83
C GLU A 260 -13.47 5.78 6.60
N PHE A 261 -12.84 5.37 7.71
CA PHE A 261 -13.28 4.18 8.43
C PHE A 261 -14.56 4.43 9.21
N GLY A 262 -14.74 5.64 9.77
CA GLY A 262 -16.04 6.06 10.33
C GLY A 262 -17.16 6.05 9.29
N ARG A 263 -16.89 6.55 8.06
CA ARG A 263 -17.87 6.47 6.96
C ARG A 263 -18.18 5.03 6.57
N ARG A 264 -17.19 4.15 6.60
CA ARG A 264 -17.40 2.71 6.33
C ARG A 264 -18.32 2.08 7.37
N LEU A 265 -18.10 2.34 8.66
CA LEU A 265 -18.98 1.87 9.73
C LEU A 265 -20.43 2.35 9.53
N LYS A 266 -20.61 3.62 9.14
CA LYS A 266 -21.92 4.19 8.80
C LYS A 266 -22.59 3.43 7.64
N GLU A 267 -21.87 3.13 6.56
CA GLU A 267 -22.41 2.36 5.44
C GLU A 267 -22.71 0.90 5.80
N GLN A 268 -21.91 0.29 6.69
CA GLN A 268 -22.18 -1.06 7.22
C GLN A 268 -23.45 -1.08 8.07
N ALA A 269 -23.60 -0.14 9.01
CA ALA A 269 -24.82 0.01 9.83
C ALA A 269 -26.08 0.19 8.96
N LYS A 270 -25.97 0.97 7.87
CA LYS A 270 -27.04 1.13 6.88
C LYS A 270 -27.39 -0.18 6.17
N ARG A 271 -26.39 -0.97 5.78
CA ARG A 271 -26.60 -2.29 5.14
C ARG A 271 -27.31 -3.28 6.06
N TRP A 272 -27.03 -3.21 7.37
CA TRP A 272 -27.74 -3.94 8.41
C TRP A 272 -29.14 -3.39 8.73
N LYS A 273 -29.58 -2.33 8.03
CA LYS A 273 -30.88 -1.66 8.22
C LYS A 273 -31.09 -1.15 9.65
N LEU A 274 -30.01 -0.75 10.32
CA LEU A 274 -30.09 -0.14 11.64
C LEU A 274 -30.64 1.28 11.55
N GLU A 275 -31.41 1.68 12.56
CA GLU A 275 -31.83 3.08 12.73
C GLU A 275 -30.76 3.84 13.51
N PHE A 276 -30.25 4.94 12.96
CA PHE A 276 -29.24 5.75 13.64
C PHE A 276 -29.21 7.20 13.16
N ASP A 277 -28.73 8.09 14.03
CA ASP A 277 -28.27 9.42 13.66
C ASP A 277 -26.75 9.40 13.37
N VAL A 278 -26.25 10.42 12.66
CA VAL A 278 -24.82 10.56 12.35
C VAL A 278 -24.32 11.89 12.89
N LEU A 279 -23.18 11.86 13.58
CA LEU A 279 -22.40 13.03 13.94
C LEU A 279 -21.09 12.96 13.16
N GLU A 280 -20.91 13.88 12.23
CA GLU A 280 -19.73 13.94 11.36
C GLU A 280 -18.89 15.18 11.69
N GLU A 281 -17.60 14.96 11.93
CA GLU A 281 -16.57 15.98 12.02
C GLU A 281 -15.73 16.02 10.76
N ALA A 282 -15.01 17.13 10.55
CA ALA A 282 -14.09 17.25 9.44
C ALA A 282 -12.90 16.27 9.59
N TRP A 283 -12.28 15.93 8.46
CA TRP A 283 -11.09 15.08 8.46
C TRP A 283 -9.94 15.79 9.17
N GLY A 284 -9.33 15.11 10.14
CA GLY A 284 -8.28 15.70 10.98
C GLY A 284 -8.80 16.38 12.25
N GLU A 285 -10.12 16.47 12.44
CA GLU A 285 -10.73 16.98 13.66
C GLU A 285 -11.17 15.84 14.61
N PRO A 286 -10.89 15.94 15.92
CA PRO A 286 -11.40 14.99 16.91
C PRO A 286 -12.91 15.18 17.13
N PHE A 287 -13.55 14.18 17.74
CA PHE A 287 -14.97 14.29 18.08
C PHE A 287 -15.23 15.33 19.17
N SER A 288 -16.22 16.20 18.95
CA SER A 288 -16.66 17.17 19.96
C SER A 288 -17.57 16.52 21.01
N LEU A 289 -17.08 16.39 22.25
CA LEU A 289 -17.87 15.84 23.35
C LEU A 289 -19.20 16.60 23.55
N GLY A 290 -19.17 17.93 23.49
CA GLY A 290 -20.39 18.75 23.63
C GLY A 290 -21.44 18.50 22.55
N LYS A 291 -21.04 18.20 21.30
CA LYS A 291 -21.99 17.79 20.25
C LYS A 291 -22.56 16.40 20.52
N ILE A 292 -21.73 15.47 21.02
CA ILE A 292 -22.17 14.13 21.40
C ILE A 292 -23.18 14.22 22.56
N GLU A 293 -22.87 14.96 23.62
CA GLU A 293 -23.79 15.25 24.73
C GLU A 293 -25.10 15.88 24.23
N GLY A 294 -25.00 16.82 23.27
CA GLY A 294 -26.15 17.41 22.60
C GLY A 294 -27.05 16.39 21.90
N ALA A 295 -26.48 15.34 21.31
CA ALA A 295 -27.23 14.27 20.67
C ALA A 295 -28.04 13.42 21.66
N PHE A 296 -27.59 13.30 22.91
CA PHE A 296 -28.32 12.65 24.00
C PHE A 296 -29.47 13.50 24.55
N LYS A 297 -29.46 14.82 24.36
CA LYS A 297 -30.54 15.71 24.87
C LYS A 297 -31.87 15.38 24.18
N ASN A 298 -32.83 14.91 24.97
CA ASN A 298 -34.20 14.52 24.55
C ASN A 298 -34.30 13.26 23.68
N ARG A 299 -33.25 12.42 23.61
CA ARG A 299 -33.26 11.18 22.81
C ARG A 299 -32.61 10.05 23.58
N LYS A 300 -33.23 8.86 23.55
CA LYS A 300 -32.59 7.62 24.01
C LYS A 300 -31.78 7.02 22.87
N ILE A 301 -30.47 6.95 23.04
CA ILE A 301 -29.54 6.29 22.11
C ILE A 301 -29.21 4.91 22.72
N GLY A 302 -29.51 3.84 22.01
CA GLY A 302 -29.27 2.48 22.51
C GLY A 302 -27.83 2.01 22.33
N TRP A 303 -27.17 2.49 21.27
CA TRP A 303 -25.80 2.14 20.93
C TRP A 303 -25.07 3.29 20.23
N LEU A 304 -23.76 3.34 20.40
CA LEU A 304 -22.88 4.30 19.74
C LEU A 304 -21.77 3.55 19.02
N LEU A 305 -21.50 3.91 17.77
CA LEU A 305 -20.45 3.30 16.96
C LEU A 305 -19.40 4.35 16.57
N MET A 306 -18.13 4.07 16.85
CA MET A 306 -17.03 4.98 16.50
C MET A 306 -15.74 4.23 16.17
N VAL A 307 -14.82 4.92 15.48
CA VAL A 307 -13.46 4.44 15.24
C VAL A 307 -12.54 4.99 16.32
N HIS A 308 -11.77 4.12 17.00
CA HIS A 308 -10.71 4.53 17.91
C HIS A 308 -9.51 5.07 17.11
N GLY A 309 -9.05 4.30 16.13
CA GLY A 309 -7.91 4.66 15.28
C GLY A 309 -8.27 5.04 13.85
N GLU A 310 -8.52 6.32 13.58
CA GLU A 310 -8.87 6.79 12.25
C GLU A 310 -7.60 6.95 11.40
N THR A 311 -7.11 5.82 10.89
CA THR A 311 -5.85 5.81 10.12
C THR A 311 -5.92 6.58 8.83
N SER A 312 -7.10 6.89 8.27
CA SER A 312 -7.18 7.70 7.04
C SER A 312 -6.85 9.18 7.26
N THR A 313 -7.02 9.67 8.49
CA THR A 313 -6.64 11.02 8.89
C THR A 313 -5.34 11.01 9.68
N GLY A 314 -4.99 9.92 10.35
CA GLY A 314 -3.84 9.87 11.27
C GLY A 314 -4.21 10.39 12.66
N LEU A 315 -5.47 10.15 13.07
CA LEU A 315 -5.98 10.50 14.40
C LEU A 315 -6.19 9.26 15.27
N LEU A 316 -5.87 9.41 16.55
CA LEU A 316 -6.32 8.52 17.62
C LEU A 316 -7.41 9.28 18.40
N ASN A 317 -8.65 8.83 18.29
CA ASN A 317 -9.78 9.46 18.96
C ASN A 317 -9.78 9.07 20.45
N ASN A 318 -9.81 10.05 21.35
CA ASN A 318 -10.04 9.80 22.78
C ASN A 318 -11.45 9.23 22.97
N PHE A 319 -11.52 7.93 23.29
CA PHE A 319 -12.80 7.23 23.44
C PHE A 319 -13.23 7.14 24.90
N GLU A 320 -12.33 7.39 25.84
CA GLU A 320 -12.54 7.19 27.28
C GLU A 320 -13.63 8.12 27.82
N GLU A 321 -13.63 9.39 27.41
CA GLU A 321 -14.68 10.34 27.76
C GLU A 321 -16.03 9.94 27.15
N ILE A 322 -16.01 9.43 25.93
CA ILE A 322 -17.22 8.96 25.21
C ILE A 322 -17.76 7.68 25.87
N ALA A 323 -16.89 6.78 26.32
CA ALA A 323 -17.25 5.57 27.04
C ALA A 323 -17.88 5.89 28.41
N ALA A 324 -17.32 6.85 29.14
CA ALA A 324 -17.90 7.34 30.39
C ALA A 324 -19.30 7.92 30.19
N LEU A 325 -19.48 8.75 29.14
CA LEU A 325 -20.78 9.29 28.77
C LEU A 325 -21.77 8.18 28.36
N CYS A 326 -21.35 7.23 27.53
CA CYS A 326 -22.19 6.09 27.14
C CYS A 326 -22.66 5.30 28.35
N LYS A 327 -21.78 5.08 29.34
CA LYS A 327 -22.13 4.40 30.60
C LYS A 327 -23.17 5.17 31.40
N GLN A 328 -23.04 6.49 31.51
CA GLN A 328 -24.03 7.35 32.19
C GLN A 328 -25.39 7.35 31.49
N GLN A 329 -25.41 7.24 30.16
CA GLN A 329 -26.61 7.25 29.34
C GLN A 329 -27.14 5.84 29.03
N GLU A 330 -26.63 4.79 29.68
CA GLU A 330 -26.97 3.38 29.45
C GLU A 330 -26.86 2.93 27.97
N THR A 331 -25.94 3.55 27.23
CA THR A 331 -25.71 3.33 25.80
C THR A 331 -24.60 2.30 25.59
N LYS A 332 -24.79 1.38 24.65
CA LYS A 332 -23.78 0.38 24.29
C LYS A 332 -22.73 0.96 23.34
N LEU A 333 -21.48 1.10 23.81
CA LEU A 333 -20.37 1.57 22.98
C LEU A 333 -19.78 0.42 22.14
N CYS A 334 -19.83 0.56 20.82
CA CYS A 334 -19.13 -0.26 19.85
C CYS A 334 -17.92 0.49 19.29
N LEU A 335 -16.73 -0.11 19.41
CA LEU A 335 -15.46 0.57 19.10
C LEU A 335 -14.68 -0.17 18.02
N ASP A 336 -14.43 0.49 16.88
CA ASP A 336 -13.50 -0.03 15.88
C ASP A 336 -12.05 0.26 16.29
N CYS A 337 -11.35 -0.80 16.71
CA CYS A 337 -9.93 -0.79 17.08
C CYS A 337 -9.08 -1.58 16.06
N VAL A 338 -9.55 -1.81 14.83
CA VAL A 338 -8.85 -2.61 13.81
C VAL A 338 -7.41 -2.13 13.60
N SER A 339 -7.22 -0.83 13.55
CA SER A 339 -5.91 -0.20 13.37
C SER A 339 -5.18 0.12 14.66
N SER A 340 -5.90 0.42 15.75
CA SER A 340 -5.32 0.91 17.00
C SER A 340 -4.96 -0.21 17.98
N PHE A 341 -5.61 -1.38 17.93
CA PHE A 341 -5.27 -2.51 18.79
C PHE A 341 -3.85 -3.02 18.52
N GLY A 342 -3.01 -3.03 19.56
CA GLY A 342 -1.58 -3.30 19.45
C GLY A 342 -0.73 -2.08 19.06
N SER A 343 -1.32 -0.92 18.80
CA SER A 343 -0.56 0.31 18.50
C SER A 343 -0.15 1.06 19.77
N VAL A 344 -1.02 1.08 20.77
CA VAL A 344 -0.82 1.62 22.13
C VAL A 344 -1.57 0.76 23.14
N PRO A 345 -1.16 0.73 24.41
CA PRO A 345 -1.91 0.05 25.46
C PRO A 345 -3.20 0.81 25.79
N PHE A 346 -4.34 0.12 25.83
CA PHE A 346 -5.62 0.63 26.32
C PHE A 346 -6.50 -0.52 26.82
N SER A 347 -7.44 -0.21 27.73
CA SER A 347 -8.40 -1.17 28.27
C SER A 347 -9.75 -1.06 27.56
N LEU A 348 -10.39 -2.20 27.28
CA LEU A 348 -11.75 -2.25 26.72
C LEU A 348 -12.83 -2.44 27.78
N GLU A 349 -12.52 -2.32 29.08
CA GLU A 349 -13.46 -2.61 30.19
C GLU A 349 -14.79 -1.84 30.12
N ASN A 350 -14.77 -0.59 29.64
CA ASN A 350 -15.98 0.24 29.50
C ASN A 350 -16.57 0.22 28.07
N VAL A 351 -16.16 -0.73 27.23
CA VAL A 351 -16.62 -0.90 25.85
C VAL A 351 -17.52 -2.12 25.75
N TRP A 352 -18.68 -2.02 25.10
CA TRP A 352 -19.61 -3.15 25.00
C TRP A 352 -19.12 -4.21 24.00
N LEU A 353 -18.72 -3.77 22.81
CA LEU A 353 -18.05 -4.60 21.79
C LEU A 353 -16.92 -3.80 21.14
N ALA A 354 -15.81 -4.45 20.82
CA ALA A 354 -14.76 -3.84 20.02
C ALA A 354 -14.21 -4.77 18.94
N SER A 355 -13.88 -4.22 17.78
CA SER A 355 -13.26 -4.98 16.69
C SER A 355 -11.75 -4.76 16.63
N ALA A 356 -10.99 -5.79 16.26
CA ALA A 356 -9.56 -5.71 16.01
C ALA A 356 -9.14 -6.66 14.87
N ALA A 357 -7.90 -6.53 14.40
CA ALA A 357 -7.35 -7.40 13.35
C ALA A 357 -5.86 -7.71 13.52
N SER A 358 -5.44 -8.88 13.03
CA SER A 358 -4.04 -9.33 13.06
C SER A 358 -3.10 -8.54 12.14
N GLY A 359 -3.64 -7.99 11.04
CA GLY A 359 -2.89 -7.45 9.91
C GLY A 359 -2.36 -6.01 10.05
N LYS A 360 -2.51 -5.40 11.23
CA LYS A 360 -2.23 -3.99 11.51
C LYS A 360 -1.07 -3.86 12.52
N ALA A 361 -1.25 -3.12 13.60
CA ALA A 361 -0.19 -2.86 14.59
C ALA A 361 0.31 -4.14 15.28
N VAL A 362 -0.56 -5.14 15.46
CA VAL A 362 -0.22 -6.51 15.88
C VAL A 362 1.02 -7.05 15.16
N GLY A 363 1.16 -6.79 13.86
CA GLY A 363 2.41 -7.03 13.15
C GLY A 363 2.52 -8.36 12.42
N THR A 364 1.40 -8.99 12.05
CA THR A 364 1.39 -10.18 11.19
C THR A 364 0.53 -9.97 9.94
N MET A 365 0.24 -11.04 9.20
CA MET A 365 -0.62 -11.04 8.03
C MET A 365 -2.08 -10.79 8.41
N SER A 366 -2.81 -10.11 7.52
CA SER A 366 -4.26 -9.99 7.62
C SER A 366 -4.90 -11.36 7.44
N GLY A 367 -5.87 -11.69 8.29
CA GLY A 367 -6.57 -12.98 8.20
C GLY A 367 -7.22 -13.46 9.49
N VAL A 368 -6.94 -12.80 10.62
CA VAL A 368 -7.68 -13.01 11.87
C VAL A 368 -8.40 -11.73 12.24
N ALA A 369 -9.72 -11.83 12.27
CA ALA A 369 -10.66 -10.82 12.73
C ALA A 369 -11.02 -11.14 14.19
N ILE A 370 -11.07 -10.12 15.03
CA ILE A 370 -11.25 -10.29 16.47
C ILE A 370 -12.40 -9.41 16.92
N VAL A 371 -13.36 -9.96 17.68
CA VAL A 371 -14.36 -9.16 18.39
C VAL A 371 -14.21 -9.41 19.88
N PHE A 372 -14.00 -8.34 20.64
CA PHE A 372 -13.94 -8.35 22.09
C PHE A 372 -15.30 -8.07 22.69
N ALA A 373 -15.67 -8.83 23.73
CA ALA A 373 -16.90 -8.65 24.49
C ALA A 373 -16.68 -8.96 25.98
N HIS A 374 -17.58 -8.48 26.84
CA HIS A 374 -17.59 -8.79 28.29
C HIS A 374 -18.78 -9.64 28.74
N HIS A 375 -19.74 -9.88 27.85
CA HIS A 375 -20.95 -10.64 28.11
C HIS A 375 -20.93 -11.93 27.28
N SER A 376 -21.68 -12.94 27.71
CA SER A 376 -21.94 -14.12 26.88
C SER A 376 -22.71 -13.69 25.65
N ILE A 377 -22.35 -14.25 24.50
CA ILE A 377 -23.08 -14.09 23.25
C ILE A 377 -23.55 -15.49 22.87
N GLU A 378 -24.87 -15.65 22.80
CA GLU A 378 -25.50 -16.91 22.40
C GLU A 378 -25.70 -16.92 20.87
N PRO A 379 -25.70 -18.11 20.23
CA PRO A 379 -26.00 -18.22 18.80
C PRO A 379 -27.36 -17.60 18.43
N ASP A 380 -27.44 -17.02 17.24
CA ASP A 380 -28.63 -16.37 16.72
C ASP A 380 -28.93 -16.83 15.28
N ASP A 381 -29.95 -17.67 15.13
CA ASP A 381 -30.41 -18.22 13.85
C ASP A 381 -30.88 -17.13 12.84
N GLY A 382 -31.09 -15.90 13.31
CA GLY A 382 -31.39 -14.73 12.47
C GLY A 382 -30.15 -14.13 11.78
N LEU A 383 -28.94 -14.50 12.21
CA LEU A 383 -27.69 -14.01 11.65
C LEU A 383 -27.09 -15.00 10.64
N PRO A 384 -26.41 -14.51 9.59
CA PRO A 384 -25.58 -15.38 8.76
C PRO A 384 -24.49 -16.05 9.63
N ALA A 385 -24.37 -17.37 9.51
CA ALA A 385 -23.57 -18.18 10.43
C ALA A 385 -22.11 -17.70 10.61
N TYR A 386 -21.47 -17.12 9.59
CA TYR A 386 -20.08 -16.68 9.70
C TYR A 386 -19.89 -15.35 10.47
N VAL A 387 -20.95 -14.59 10.73
CA VAL A 387 -20.91 -13.35 11.55
C VAL A 387 -21.62 -13.51 12.90
N ASP A 388 -22.20 -14.68 13.15
CA ASP A 388 -22.77 -15.03 14.44
C ASP A 388 -21.64 -15.34 15.44
N LEU A 389 -21.37 -14.40 16.35
CA LEU A 389 -20.34 -14.53 17.37
C LEU A 389 -20.63 -15.63 18.38
N GLY A 390 -21.90 -15.98 18.59
CA GLY A 390 -22.29 -17.03 19.53
C GLY A 390 -21.80 -18.42 19.10
N LEU A 391 -21.69 -18.68 17.80
CA LEU A 391 -21.09 -19.91 17.29
C LEU A 391 -19.59 -20.03 17.61
N TYR A 392 -18.90 -18.90 17.79
CA TYR A 392 -17.47 -18.86 18.13
C TYR A 392 -17.20 -18.80 19.64
N ALA A 393 -18.23 -18.59 20.46
CA ALA A 393 -18.08 -18.39 21.91
C ALA A 393 -17.54 -19.66 22.61
N ASN A 394 -18.07 -20.83 22.24
CA ASN A 394 -17.82 -22.08 22.94
C ASN A 394 -17.12 -23.16 22.09
N GLU A 395 -17.14 -23.03 20.76
CA GLU A 395 -16.63 -24.04 19.85
C GLU A 395 -15.81 -23.44 18.70
N ILE A 396 -15.23 -24.31 17.87
CA ILE A 396 -14.62 -23.95 16.59
C ILE A 396 -15.63 -24.31 15.50
N PRO A 397 -16.52 -23.38 15.09
CA PRO A 397 -17.66 -23.74 14.24
C PRO A 397 -17.23 -24.06 12.80
N PHE A 398 -16.17 -23.41 12.30
CA PHE A 398 -15.72 -23.51 10.92
C PHE A 398 -14.26 -23.95 10.78
N THR A 399 -13.84 -24.25 9.56
CA THR A 399 -12.43 -24.56 9.27
C THR A 399 -11.59 -23.29 9.41
N LEU A 400 -10.71 -23.27 10.40
CA LEU A 400 -9.79 -22.16 10.68
C LEU A 400 -8.36 -22.54 10.27
N SER A 401 -7.57 -21.56 9.83
CA SER A 401 -6.19 -21.80 9.36
C SER A 401 -5.20 -21.90 10.52
N GLY A 402 -4.62 -23.11 10.72
CA GLY A 402 -3.59 -23.34 11.74
C GLY A 402 -2.33 -22.48 11.54
N GLY A 403 -1.89 -22.27 10.30
CA GLY A 403 -0.72 -21.44 9.99
C GLY A 403 -0.95 -19.96 10.33
N LEU A 404 -2.13 -19.42 10.01
CA LEU A 404 -2.50 -18.05 10.38
C LEU A 404 -2.56 -17.89 11.91
N LEU A 405 -3.18 -18.85 12.62
CA LEU A 405 -3.28 -18.81 14.08
C LEU A 405 -1.90 -18.86 14.75
N LYS A 406 -1.02 -19.75 14.29
CA LYS A 406 0.37 -19.86 14.78
C LYS A 406 1.14 -18.56 14.58
N SER A 407 1.11 -18.00 13.38
CA SER A 407 1.80 -16.73 13.06
C SER A 407 1.24 -15.57 13.90
N PHE A 408 -0.07 -15.53 14.12
CA PHE A 408 -0.72 -14.55 14.96
C PHE A 408 -0.32 -14.68 16.43
N ASN A 409 -0.34 -15.89 17.00
CA ASN A 409 0.12 -16.15 18.38
C ASN A 409 1.59 -15.71 18.56
N GLN A 410 2.46 -15.98 17.58
CA GLN A 410 3.86 -15.55 17.60
C GLN A 410 4.00 -14.02 17.57
N ALA A 411 3.17 -13.30 16.79
CA ALA A 411 3.21 -11.84 16.77
C ALA A 411 2.79 -11.23 18.11
N LEU A 412 1.82 -11.84 18.80
CA LEU A 412 1.39 -11.41 20.13
C LEU A 412 2.47 -11.57 21.21
N GLN A 413 3.48 -12.43 20.99
CA GLN A 413 4.61 -12.59 21.92
C GLN A 413 5.54 -11.37 21.96
N ALA A 414 5.45 -10.45 20.99
CA ALA A 414 6.25 -9.23 20.99
C ALA A 414 5.73 -8.15 21.94
N TYR A 415 4.58 -8.36 22.59
CA TYR A 415 4.00 -7.42 23.54
C TYR A 415 4.36 -7.79 24.98
N PRO A 416 4.66 -6.80 25.84
CA PRO A 416 4.41 -5.36 25.66
C PRO A 416 5.52 -4.56 24.96
N GLU A 417 6.72 -5.11 24.73
CA GLU A 417 7.89 -4.37 24.22
C GLU A 417 7.64 -3.68 22.87
N ARG A 418 6.78 -4.27 22.04
CA ARG A 418 6.37 -3.71 20.75
C ARG A 418 5.68 -2.36 20.87
N TYR A 419 4.99 -2.05 21.97
CA TYR A 419 4.39 -0.72 22.18
C TYR A 419 5.47 0.36 22.19
N LEU A 420 6.53 0.14 22.97
CA LEU A 420 7.66 1.06 23.07
C LEU A 420 8.39 1.22 21.73
N LEU A 421 8.55 0.12 20.98
CA LEU A 421 9.15 0.18 19.65
C LEU A 421 8.34 1.07 18.69
N LEU A 422 7.01 0.92 18.66
CA LEU A 422 6.15 1.70 17.77
C LEU A 422 6.15 3.19 18.15
N GLU A 423 6.12 3.50 19.44
CA GLU A 423 6.26 4.86 19.96
C GLU A 423 7.58 5.51 19.51
N GLN A 424 8.72 4.82 19.72
CA GLN A 424 10.04 5.32 19.31
C GLN A 424 10.11 5.56 17.79
N ARG A 425 9.50 4.69 17.00
CA ARG A 425 9.47 4.83 15.54
C ARG A 425 8.60 6.00 15.09
N LEU A 426 7.47 6.25 15.75
CA LEU A 426 6.66 7.43 15.46
C LEU A 426 7.41 8.72 15.79
N GLU A 427 8.08 8.77 16.95
CA GLU A 427 8.88 9.95 17.33
C GLU A 427 10.06 10.17 16.38
N LEU A 428 10.69 9.10 15.91
CA LEU A 428 11.69 9.19 14.84
C LEU A 428 11.09 9.76 13.54
N LEU A 429 9.91 9.29 13.13
CA LEU A 429 9.21 9.80 11.95
C LEU A 429 8.92 11.29 12.08
N LYS A 430 8.27 11.70 13.18
CA LYS A 430 7.98 13.12 13.48
C LYS A 430 9.23 13.98 13.42
N LYS A 431 10.33 13.53 14.04
CA LYS A 431 11.62 14.24 14.03
C LYS A 431 12.17 14.43 12.61
N LYS A 432 12.11 13.39 11.78
CA LYS A 432 12.64 13.41 10.41
C LYS A 432 11.74 14.20 9.44
N THR A 433 10.42 14.25 9.69
CA THR A 433 9.44 14.94 8.86
C THR A 433 8.91 16.24 9.48
N LYS A 434 9.65 16.85 10.42
CA LYS A 434 9.21 18.03 11.19
C LYS A 434 8.75 19.25 10.36
N ASN A 435 9.25 19.35 9.12
CA ASN A 435 8.96 20.46 8.22
C ASN A 435 7.97 20.07 7.10
N TRP A 436 7.38 18.88 7.16
CA TRP A 436 6.43 18.41 6.15
C TRP A 436 5.02 18.87 6.51
N PRO A 437 4.14 19.12 5.53
CA PRO A 437 2.78 19.58 5.78
C PRO A 437 1.91 18.44 6.32
N VAL A 438 1.85 18.32 7.64
CA VAL A 438 1.08 17.28 8.34
C VAL A 438 -0.42 17.62 8.37
N LEU A 439 -1.29 16.63 8.17
CA LEU A 439 -2.72 16.74 8.45
C LEU A 439 -2.99 16.55 9.95
N SER A 440 -2.53 15.42 10.49
CA SER A 440 -2.47 15.12 11.92
C SER A 440 -1.37 14.09 12.21
N ASP A 441 -0.85 14.12 13.43
CA ASP A 441 0.26 13.28 13.90
C ASP A 441 -0.05 12.52 15.20
N GLY A 442 -1.33 12.45 15.57
CA GLY A 442 -1.80 11.82 16.81
C GLY A 442 -1.88 10.30 16.77
N PHE A 443 -1.79 9.66 15.58
CA PHE A 443 -1.93 8.21 15.50
C PHE A 443 -0.60 7.47 15.76
N PRO A 444 -0.57 6.42 16.60
CA PRO A 444 0.67 5.81 17.08
C PRO A 444 1.55 5.11 16.03
N THR A 445 1.03 4.86 14.83
CA THR A 445 1.72 4.03 13.82
C THR A 445 1.68 4.56 12.39
N ILE A 446 1.08 5.73 12.18
CA ILE A 446 0.97 6.36 10.85
C ILE A 446 0.85 7.88 10.99
N MET A 447 1.49 8.60 10.08
CA MET A 447 1.30 10.04 9.90
C MET A 447 0.70 10.32 8.53
N SER A 448 -0.22 11.29 8.48
CA SER A 448 -0.84 11.76 7.23
C SER A 448 -0.30 13.13 6.85
N PHE A 449 0.01 13.29 5.57
CA PHE A 449 0.61 14.48 5.01
C PHE A 449 -0.23 15.01 3.84
N ARG A 450 -0.23 16.32 3.65
CA ARG A 450 -0.86 16.98 2.51
C ARG A 450 0.04 16.88 1.27
N MET A 451 -0.57 16.64 0.13
CA MET A 451 0.08 16.66 -1.18
C MET A 451 0.04 18.09 -1.72
N GLU A 452 1.20 18.74 -1.75
CA GLU A 452 1.44 19.95 -2.53
C GLU A 452 1.95 19.56 -3.93
N GLU A 453 2.00 20.49 -4.90
CA GLU A 453 2.46 20.18 -6.27
C GLU A 453 3.87 19.56 -6.27
N GLU A 454 4.78 20.12 -5.48
CA GLU A 454 6.14 19.60 -5.30
C GLU A 454 6.15 18.16 -4.75
N VAL A 455 5.22 17.84 -3.85
CA VAL A 455 5.07 16.51 -3.24
C VAL A 455 4.58 15.48 -4.27
N THR A 456 3.74 15.86 -5.22
CA THR A 456 3.22 14.93 -6.24
C THR A 456 4.35 14.41 -7.13
N GLY A 457 5.28 15.28 -7.52
CA GLY A 457 6.51 14.88 -8.22
C GLY A 457 7.39 13.95 -7.37
N PHE A 458 7.51 14.25 -6.07
CA PHE A 458 8.26 13.44 -5.12
C PHE A 458 7.68 12.04 -4.96
N LEU A 459 6.36 11.88 -4.83
CA LEU A 459 5.71 10.57 -4.66
C LEU A 459 5.96 9.63 -5.85
N GLN A 460 5.84 10.15 -7.08
CA GLN A 460 6.14 9.34 -8.27
C GLN A 460 7.63 8.99 -8.35
N ALA A 461 8.53 9.93 -8.07
CA ALA A 461 9.97 9.66 -8.05
C ALA A 461 10.35 8.66 -6.94
N ALA A 462 9.74 8.76 -5.76
CA ALA A 462 9.92 7.84 -4.65
C ALA A 462 9.54 6.41 -5.08
N GLN A 463 8.38 6.25 -5.69
CA GLN A 463 7.91 4.96 -6.18
C GLN A 463 8.83 4.35 -7.24
N LEU A 464 9.19 5.11 -8.26
CA LEU A 464 10.13 4.66 -9.31
C LEU A 464 11.52 4.35 -8.75
N SER A 465 11.90 5.00 -7.65
CA SER A 465 13.15 4.76 -6.92
C SER A 465 13.04 3.64 -5.88
N GLY A 466 11.86 3.04 -5.73
CA GLY A 466 11.61 1.86 -4.94
C GLY A 466 11.15 2.07 -3.50
N PHE A 467 10.65 3.26 -3.19
CA PHE A 467 9.97 3.60 -1.96
C PHE A 467 8.45 3.60 -2.19
N GLU A 468 7.73 2.72 -1.51
CA GLU A 468 6.29 2.60 -1.61
C GLU A 468 5.62 3.29 -0.43
N LEU A 469 5.29 4.57 -0.64
CA LEU A 469 4.51 5.39 0.29
C LEU A 469 3.01 5.12 0.14
N HIS A 470 2.24 5.31 1.21
CA HIS A 470 0.80 5.09 1.18
C HIS A 470 0.06 6.28 0.58
N ALA A 471 0.05 6.36 -0.75
CA ALA A 471 -0.64 7.41 -1.52
C ALA A 471 -1.73 6.85 -2.45
N ASN A 472 -1.76 5.54 -2.67
CA ASN A 472 -2.55 4.94 -3.74
C ASN A 472 -4.04 4.71 -3.42
N SER A 473 -4.46 4.90 -2.16
CA SER A 473 -5.86 4.75 -1.77
C SER A 473 -6.72 5.88 -2.37
N GLY A 474 -7.87 5.54 -2.96
CA GLY A 474 -8.76 6.53 -3.60
C GLY A 474 -9.20 7.66 -2.66
N TYR A 475 -9.46 7.35 -1.38
CA TYR A 475 -9.84 8.36 -0.38
C TYR A 475 -8.71 9.35 -0.05
N LEU A 476 -7.44 8.96 -0.24
CA LEU A 476 -6.27 9.82 -0.07
C LEU A 476 -6.03 10.66 -1.32
N LYS A 477 -6.03 10.04 -2.51
CA LYS A 477 -5.83 10.75 -3.78
C LYS A 477 -6.83 11.89 -3.96
N THR A 478 -8.11 11.60 -3.72
CA THR A 478 -9.20 12.59 -3.84
C THR A 478 -9.10 13.75 -2.84
N ARG A 479 -8.28 13.62 -1.79
CA ARG A 479 -8.05 14.65 -0.76
C ARG A 479 -6.67 15.28 -0.84
N GLY A 480 -5.85 14.89 -1.82
CA GLY A 480 -4.45 15.29 -1.88
C GLY A 480 -3.72 14.91 -0.60
N LEU A 481 -3.79 13.65 -0.19
CA LEU A 481 -3.11 13.14 1.00
C LEU A 481 -2.20 11.96 0.64
N PHE A 482 -1.15 11.77 1.42
CA PHE A 482 -0.38 10.54 1.47
C PHE A 482 0.02 10.24 2.91
N GLN A 483 0.47 9.01 3.18
CA GLN A 483 0.78 8.58 4.53
C GLN A 483 2.07 7.78 4.60
N ILE A 484 2.70 7.83 5.77
CA ILE A 484 3.87 7.02 6.13
C ILE A 484 3.56 6.26 7.40
N SER A 485 3.58 4.93 7.32
CA SER A 485 3.42 4.04 8.47
C SER A 485 4.76 3.50 8.95
N CYS A 486 4.88 3.32 10.27
CA CYS A 486 6.09 2.85 10.92
C CYS A 486 6.05 1.38 11.38
N ILE A 487 5.04 0.60 10.94
CA ILE A 487 4.82 -0.77 11.42
C ILE A 487 5.68 -1.84 10.74
N GLN A 488 6.34 -1.51 9.63
CA GLN A 488 7.12 -2.48 8.85
C GLN A 488 8.41 -2.90 9.59
N PRO A 489 8.90 -4.14 9.45
CA PRO A 489 10.01 -4.64 10.27
C PRO A 489 11.31 -3.82 10.15
N GLN A 490 11.64 -3.33 8.95
CA GLN A 490 12.89 -2.62 8.63
C GLN A 490 12.69 -1.08 8.55
N PHE A 491 11.71 -0.56 9.29
CA PHE A 491 11.29 0.84 9.19
C PHE A 491 12.43 1.84 9.39
N GLU A 492 13.33 1.64 10.35
CA GLU A 492 14.40 2.58 10.68
C GLU A 492 15.39 2.75 9.53
N GLU A 493 15.85 1.64 8.94
CA GLU A 493 16.75 1.64 7.79
C GLU A 493 16.06 2.20 6.54
N ASP A 494 14.79 1.85 6.35
CA ASP A 494 13.99 2.31 5.22
C ASP A 494 13.72 3.80 5.29
N LEU A 495 13.39 4.31 6.48
CA LEU A 495 13.17 5.73 6.72
C LEU A 495 14.45 6.53 6.49
N GLU A 496 15.60 6.07 6.99
CA GLU A 496 16.88 6.75 6.74
C GLU A 496 17.19 6.83 5.24
N SER A 497 16.95 5.74 4.52
CA SER A 497 17.09 5.71 3.06
C SER A 497 16.13 6.66 2.35
N LEU A 498 14.88 6.76 2.83
CA LEU A 498 13.87 7.68 2.30
C LEU A 498 14.25 9.15 2.54
N MET A 499 14.79 9.45 3.72
CA MET A 499 15.22 10.82 4.06
C MET A 499 16.42 11.25 3.21
N LYS A 500 17.40 10.36 3.02
CA LYS A 500 18.51 10.61 2.09
C LYS A 500 18.02 10.81 0.65
N PHE A 501 17.06 10.00 0.20
CA PHE A 501 16.43 10.19 -1.11
C PHE A 501 15.73 11.56 -1.21
N HIS A 502 14.95 11.93 -0.20
CA HIS A 502 14.24 13.20 -0.16
C HIS A 502 15.20 14.40 -0.22
N GLU A 503 16.34 14.37 0.48
CA GLU A 503 17.37 15.41 0.40
C GLU A 503 17.97 15.55 -1.00
N VAL A 504 18.29 14.44 -1.65
CA VAL A 504 18.79 14.43 -3.03
C VAL A 504 17.73 14.97 -3.99
N TYR A 505 16.47 14.54 -3.84
CA TYR A 505 15.34 15.03 -4.65
C TYR A 505 15.14 16.54 -4.49
N GLN A 506 15.13 17.04 -3.25
CA GLN A 506 14.96 18.46 -2.96
C GLN A 506 16.11 19.31 -3.51
N THR A 507 17.34 18.80 -3.46
CA THR A 507 18.50 19.48 -4.07
C THR A 507 18.33 19.54 -5.59
N TYR A 508 17.89 18.45 -6.20
CA TYR A 508 17.70 18.35 -7.65
C TYR A 508 16.58 19.24 -8.18
N VAL A 509 15.46 19.37 -7.47
CA VAL A 509 14.34 20.22 -7.92
C VAL A 509 14.66 21.72 -7.81
N LYS A 510 15.62 22.09 -6.96
CA LYS A 510 16.07 23.50 -6.80
C LYS A 510 17.13 23.92 -7.83
N THR A 511 17.77 22.98 -8.52
CA THR A 511 18.75 23.21 -9.58
C THR A 511 18.08 23.17 -10.94
#